data_AF-A0A7S1JTM4-F1
#
_entry.id   AF-A0A7S1JTM4-F1
#
_cell.length_a   1.000
_cell.length_b   1.000
_cell.length_c   1.000
_cell.angle_alpha   90.00
_cell.angle_beta   90.00
_cell.angle_gamma   90.00
#
_symmetry.space_group_name_H-M   'P 1'
#
loop_
_entity.id
_entity.type
_entity.pdbx_description
1 polymer ?
#
loop_
_entity_poly.entity_id
_entity_poly.type
_entity_poly.pdbx_seq_one_letter_code
_entity_poly.pdbx_strand_id
1 'polypeptide(L)'
;SELISPEELLTAMQMACDDPSQGLRLRRFANGRVLAVHSADMDDDRMAATLVALIERTAGRNGGMSASQVAAALKCSVSLALLQLQAGEARGHLVRDDTVQGLYFYRNFFFDDAK
;
A
#
# COMPACT_ATOMS: atom_id res chain seq x y z
N SER A 1 -19.14 -26.60 10.71
CA SER A 1 -18.54 -25.50 9.94
C SER A 1 -17.79 -26.13 8.80
N GLU A 2 -18.26 -25.96 7.57
CA GLU A 2 -17.47 -26.30 6.39
C GLU A 2 -16.34 -25.28 6.27
N LEU A 3 -15.11 -25.77 6.11
CA LEU A 3 -13.93 -24.95 5.88
C LEU A 3 -13.77 -24.74 4.38
N ILE A 4 -13.35 -23.55 3.97
CA ILE A 4 -13.02 -23.24 2.59
C ILE A 4 -11.52 -23.45 2.41
N SER A 5 -11.12 -24.19 1.38
CA SER A 5 -9.70 -24.35 1.06
C SER A 5 -9.10 -23.05 0.49
N PRO A 6 -7.78 -22.82 0.62
CA PRO A 6 -7.14 -21.64 0.03
C PRO A 6 -7.36 -21.50 -1.48
N GLU A 7 -7.44 -22.62 -2.20
CA GLU A 7 -7.63 -22.66 -3.66
C GLU A 7 -9.05 -22.25 -4.05
N GLU A 8 -10.05 -22.70 -3.32
CA GLU A 8 -11.45 -22.29 -3.51
C GLU A 8 -11.63 -20.80 -3.21
N LEU A 9 -11.03 -20.29 -2.13
CA LEU A 9 -11.07 -18.85 -1.82
C LEU A 9 -10.42 -18.03 -2.94
N LEU A 10 -9.25 -18.45 -3.43
CA LEU A 10 -8.55 -17.76 -4.52
C LEU A 10 -9.40 -17.72 -5.80
N THR A 11 -10.00 -18.86 -6.16
CA THR A 11 -10.87 -18.97 -7.34
C THR A 11 -12.09 -18.07 -7.20
N ALA A 12 -12.75 -18.09 -6.04
CA ALA A 12 -13.90 -17.23 -5.76
C ALA A 12 -13.54 -15.75 -5.84
N MET A 13 -12.38 -15.34 -5.31
CA MET A 13 -11.92 -13.95 -5.38
C MET A 13 -11.54 -13.53 -6.80
N GLN A 14 -10.98 -14.42 -7.62
CA GLN A 14 -10.73 -14.15 -9.04
C GLN A 14 -12.04 -13.90 -9.79
N MET A 15 -13.02 -14.79 -9.64
CA MET A 15 -14.35 -14.62 -10.24
C MET A 15 -15.02 -13.32 -9.78
N ALA A 16 -14.94 -12.99 -8.49
CA ALA A 16 -15.50 -11.75 -7.95
C ALA A 16 -14.78 -10.50 -8.48
N CYS A 17 -13.47 -10.55 -8.71
CA CYS A 17 -12.72 -9.43 -9.27
C CYS A 17 -12.90 -9.29 -10.80
N ASP A 18 -13.28 -10.36 -11.49
CA ASP A 18 -13.59 -10.34 -12.93
C ASP A 18 -14.98 -9.77 -13.22
N ASP A 19 -15.88 -9.73 -12.23
CA ASP A 19 -17.20 -9.10 -12.32
C ASP A 19 -17.11 -7.60 -11.95
N PRO A 20 -17.26 -6.66 -12.93
CA PRO A 20 -17.15 -5.24 -12.66
C PRO A 20 -18.20 -4.72 -11.68
N SER A 21 -19.34 -5.41 -11.53
CA SER A 21 -20.42 -5.01 -10.62
C SER A 21 -20.03 -5.16 -9.15
N GLN A 22 -19.04 -6.01 -8.83
CA GLN A 22 -18.51 -6.15 -7.48
C GLN A 22 -17.64 -4.96 -7.07
N GLY A 23 -17.11 -4.20 -8.03
CA GLY A 23 -16.22 -3.07 -7.76
C GLY A 23 -14.93 -3.49 -7.04
N LEU A 24 -14.45 -4.70 -7.31
CA LEU A 24 -13.23 -5.27 -6.74
C LEU A 24 -12.16 -5.49 -7.80
N ARG A 25 -10.90 -5.48 -7.38
CA ARG A 25 -9.74 -5.83 -8.22
C ARG A 25 -8.76 -6.67 -7.44
N LEU A 26 -8.19 -7.66 -8.12
CA LEU A 26 -7.10 -8.47 -7.62
C LEU A 26 -5.78 -7.88 -8.09
N ARG A 27 -4.94 -7.47 -7.15
CA ARG A 27 -3.61 -6.91 -7.41
C ARG A 27 -2.51 -7.84 -6.93
N ARG A 28 -1.49 -7.99 -7.76
CA ARG A 28 -0.22 -8.63 -7.39
C ARG A 28 0.81 -7.55 -7.09
N PHE A 29 1.43 -7.60 -5.92
CA PHE A 29 2.53 -6.71 -5.58
C PHE A 29 3.83 -7.13 -6.28
N ALA A 30 4.77 -6.18 -6.42
CA ALA A 30 6.04 -6.39 -7.13
C ALA A 30 6.89 -7.55 -6.56
N ASN A 31 6.68 -7.94 -5.29
CA ASN A 31 7.33 -9.10 -4.70
C ASN A 31 6.87 -10.46 -5.27
N GLY A 32 5.85 -10.47 -6.14
CA GLY A 32 5.30 -11.64 -6.81
C GLY A 32 4.49 -12.61 -5.93
N ARG A 33 4.61 -12.48 -4.60
CA ARG A 33 4.07 -13.44 -3.61
C ARG A 33 2.79 -12.97 -2.94
N VAL A 34 2.57 -11.66 -2.86
CA VAL A 34 1.39 -11.11 -2.19
C VAL A 34 0.34 -10.70 -3.22
N LEU A 35 -0.86 -11.26 -3.03
CA LEU A 35 -2.08 -10.85 -3.69
C LEU A 35 -2.94 -10.07 -2.70
N ALA A 36 -3.56 -8.99 -3.17
CA ALA A 36 -4.53 -8.24 -2.39
C ALA A 36 -5.77 -7.97 -3.23
N VAL A 37 -6.92 -8.06 -2.59
CA VAL A 37 -8.19 -7.57 -3.13
C VAL A 37 -8.38 -6.14 -2.65
N HIS A 38 -8.69 -5.24 -3.57
CA HIS A 38 -8.98 -3.84 -3.27
C HIS A 38 -10.21 -3.37 -4.04
N SER A 39 -10.76 -2.22 -3.65
CA SER A 39 -11.79 -1.56 -4.44
C SER A 39 -11.25 -1.17 -5.81
N ALA A 40 -12.07 -1.29 -6.85
CA ALA A 40 -11.73 -0.91 -8.22
C ALA A 40 -11.36 0.57 -8.37
N ASP A 41 -11.84 1.43 -7.46
CA ASP A 41 -11.55 2.87 -7.43
C ASP A 41 -10.20 3.21 -6.77
N MET A 42 -9.52 2.21 -6.21
CA MET A 42 -8.23 2.35 -5.57
C MET A 42 -7.15 1.88 -6.53
N ASP A 43 -6.45 2.82 -7.14
CA ASP A 43 -5.21 2.56 -7.86
C ASP A 43 -3.99 2.94 -7.00
N ASP A 44 -2.81 2.63 -7.52
CA ASP A 44 -1.55 2.80 -6.78
C ASP A 44 -1.18 4.27 -6.59
N ASP A 45 -1.56 5.15 -7.53
CA ASP A 45 -1.25 6.58 -7.47
C ASP A 45 -2.13 7.26 -6.41
N ARG A 46 -3.41 6.89 -6.34
CA ARG A 46 -4.33 7.34 -5.29
C ARG A 46 -3.91 6.83 -3.91
N MET A 47 -3.44 5.59 -3.82
CA MET A 47 -2.87 5.07 -2.57
C MET A 47 -1.59 5.81 -2.19
N ALA A 48 -0.69 6.09 -3.15
CA ALA A 48 0.52 6.86 -2.89
C ALA A 48 0.21 8.29 -2.40
N ALA A 49 -0.76 8.97 -3.02
CA ALA A 49 -1.24 10.27 -2.57
C ALA A 49 -1.83 10.20 -1.14
N THR A 50 -2.58 9.14 -0.84
CA THR A 50 -3.10 8.88 0.51
C THR A 50 -1.99 8.70 1.54
N LEU A 51 -0.92 7.97 1.19
CA LEU A 51 0.25 7.77 2.04
C LEU A 51 1.01 9.08 2.29
N VAL A 52 1.23 9.89 1.24
CA VAL A 52 1.86 11.21 1.38
C VAL A 52 1.05 12.10 2.33
N ALA A 53 -0.25 12.22 2.10
CA ALA A 53 -1.13 13.02 2.96
C ALA A 53 -1.17 12.50 4.41
N LEU A 54 -1.12 11.18 4.60
CA LEU A 54 -1.04 10.57 5.92
C LEU A 54 0.26 10.93 6.63
N ILE A 55 1.41 10.78 5.96
CA ILE A 55 2.73 11.11 6.51
C ILE A 55 2.78 12.59 6.89
N GLU A 56 2.36 13.48 6.00
CA GLU A 56 2.36 14.92 6.27
C GLU A 56 1.45 15.30 7.45
N ARG A 57 0.27 14.68 7.56
CA ARG A 57 -0.67 14.95 8.65
C ARG A 57 -0.16 14.43 9.99
N THR A 58 0.52 13.29 10.01
CA THR A 58 0.89 12.60 11.26
C THR A 58 2.30 12.94 11.74
N ALA A 59 3.28 13.02 10.84
CA ALA A 59 4.68 13.29 11.16
C ALA A 59 5.12 14.72 10.78
N GLY A 60 4.26 15.47 10.08
CA GLY A 60 4.60 16.80 9.55
C GLY A 60 5.32 16.72 8.20
N ARG A 61 5.54 17.87 7.57
CA ARG A 61 6.15 17.93 6.23
C ARG A 61 7.54 17.31 6.15
N ASN A 62 8.36 17.42 7.18
CA ASN A 62 9.73 16.86 7.20
C ASN A 62 9.81 15.55 8.01
N GLY A 63 8.67 14.99 8.41
CA GLY A 63 8.61 13.79 9.22
C GLY A 63 8.46 12.53 8.36
N GLY A 64 8.82 11.40 8.94
CA GLY A 64 8.69 10.09 8.33
C GLY A 64 7.86 9.16 9.20
N MET A 65 7.29 8.13 8.57
CA MET A 65 6.56 7.08 9.26
C MET A 65 7.13 5.70 8.92
N SER A 66 7.21 4.84 9.92
CA SER A 66 7.52 3.42 9.72
C SER A 66 6.29 2.65 9.24
N ALA A 67 6.51 1.44 8.70
CA ALA A 67 5.41 0.58 8.25
C ALA A 67 4.42 0.23 9.38
N SER A 68 4.88 0.10 10.63
CA SER A 68 4.02 -0.18 11.78
C SER A 68 3.12 1.01 12.14
N GLN A 69 3.65 2.24 12.07
CA GLN A 69 2.87 3.46 12.29
C GLN A 69 1.79 3.63 11.20
N VAL A 70 2.15 3.37 9.94
CA VAL A 70 1.20 3.42 8.82
C VAL A 70 0.14 2.33 8.94
N ALA A 71 0.53 1.11 9.32
CA ALA A 71 -0.41 0.01 9.54
C ALA A 71 -1.44 0.32 10.63
N ALA A 72 -1.00 0.92 11.74
CA ALA A 72 -1.89 1.38 12.80
C ALA A 72 -2.87 2.45 12.31
N ALA A 73 -2.39 3.42 11.52
CA ALA A 73 -3.21 4.49 10.97
C ALA A 73 -4.24 4.01 9.93
N LEU A 74 -3.85 3.07 9.05
CA LEU A 74 -4.69 2.51 8.00
C LEU A 74 -5.52 1.30 8.46
N LYS A 75 -5.33 0.84 9.71
CA LYS A 75 -5.96 -0.36 10.27
C LYS A 75 -5.75 -1.60 9.39
N CYS A 76 -4.52 -1.80 8.93
CA CYS A 76 -4.14 -2.93 8.09
C CYS A 76 -2.95 -3.70 8.67
N SER A 77 -2.54 -4.78 8.02
CA SER A 77 -1.34 -5.52 8.44
C SER A 77 -0.07 -4.71 8.13
N VAL A 78 0.96 -4.88 8.97
CA VAL A 78 2.28 -4.25 8.76
C VAL A 78 2.87 -4.63 7.39
N SER A 79 2.69 -5.87 6.97
CA SER A 79 3.14 -6.35 5.66
C SER A 79 2.46 -5.61 4.51
N LEU A 80 1.14 -5.37 4.60
CA LEU A 80 0.43 -4.62 3.56
C LEU A 80 0.87 -3.15 3.55
N ALA A 81 1.00 -2.52 4.72
CA ALA A 81 1.49 -1.15 4.83
C ALA A 81 2.88 -0.98 4.20
N LEU A 82 3.82 -1.90 4.48
CA LEU A 82 5.15 -1.89 3.88
C LEU A 82 5.08 -1.99 2.35
N LEU A 83 4.26 -2.88 1.82
CA LEU A 83 4.11 -3.04 0.38
C LEU A 83 3.51 -1.81 -0.30
N GLN A 84 2.56 -1.13 0.34
CA GLN A 84 2.01 0.13 -0.17
C GLN A 84 3.06 1.24 -0.14
N LEU A 85 3.86 1.34 0.93
CA LEU A 85 4.96 2.30 1.02
C LEU A 85 6.02 2.08 -0.06
N GLN A 86 6.44 0.83 -0.27
CA GLN A 86 7.36 0.45 -1.35
C GLN A 86 6.77 0.73 -2.74
N ALA A 87 5.46 0.53 -2.93
CA ALA A 87 4.80 0.86 -4.19
C ALA A 87 4.75 2.38 -4.45
N GLY A 88 4.62 3.21 -3.41
CA GLY A 88 4.72 4.66 -3.49
C GLY A 88 6.15 5.15 -3.73
N GLU A 89 7.14 4.50 -3.11
CA GLU A 89 8.58 4.73 -3.34
C GLU A 89 8.96 4.44 -4.79
N ALA A 90 8.54 3.29 -5.34
CA ALA A 90 8.82 2.90 -6.71
C ALA A 90 8.25 3.86 -7.77
N ARG A 91 7.23 4.66 -7.40
CA ARG A 91 6.63 5.71 -8.22
C ARG A 91 7.23 7.09 -8.01
N GLY A 92 8.18 7.23 -7.08
CA GLY A 92 8.81 8.49 -6.75
C GLY A 92 7.97 9.40 -5.85
N HIS A 93 6.85 8.96 -5.28
CA HIS A 93 6.07 9.77 -4.33
C HIS A 93 6.68 9.81 -2.94
N LEU A 94 7.39 8.74 -2.58
CA LEU A 94 8.02 8.55 -1.28
C LEU A 94 9.51 8.30 -1.45
N VAL A 95 10.27 8.63 -0.41
CA VAL A 95 11.65 8.20 -0.24
C VAL A 95 11.77 7.48 1.10
N ARG A 96 12.78 6.61 1.23
CA ARG A 96 13.05 5.91 2.48
C ARG A 96 14.36 6.36 3.11
N ASP A 97 14.38 6.33 4.43
CA ASP A 97 15.58 6.38 5.25
C ASP A 97 15.70 5.02 5.96
N ASP A 98 16.78 4.31 5.67
CA ASP A 98 17.07 2.99 6.24
C ASP A 98 18.31 3.08 7.11
N THR A 99 18.10 3.08 8.43
CA THR A 99 19.17 3.28 9.42
C THR A 99 19.11 2.21 10.49
N VAL A 100 20.08 2.23 11.41
CA VAL A 100 20.08 1.37 12.61
C VAL A 100 18.85 1.60 13.51
N GLN A 101 18.19 2.75 13.40
CA GLN A 101 16.96 3.06 14.15
C GLN A 101 15.72 2.43 13.50
N GLY A 102 15.82 2.02 12.24
CA GLY A 102 14.77 1.37 11.48
C GLY A 102 14.53 2.01 10.11
N LEU A 103 13.51 1.48 9.43
CA LEU A 103 13.08 1.90 8.11
C LEU A 103 11.90 2.88 8.21
N TYR A 104 12.11 4.09 7.72
CA TYR A 104 11.11 5.16 7.70
C TYR A 104 10.88 5.64 6.26
N PHE A 105 9.64 6.02 5.96
CA PHE A 105 9.26 6.58 4.67
C PHE A 105 8.80 8.03 4.84
N TYR A 106 9.21 8.87 3.90
CA TYR A 106 8.98 10.31 3.87
C TYR A 106 8.34 10.69 2.53
N ARG A 107 7.66 11.84 2.48
CA ARG A 107 7.31 12.47 1.20
C ARG A 107 8.59 12.70 0.40
N ASN A 108 8.55 12.43 -0.91
CA ASN A 108 9.66 12.77 -1.79
C ASN A 108 9.63 14.27 -2.14
N PHE A 109 10.51 15.07 -1.53
CA PHE A 109 10.67 16.49 -1.87
C PHE A 109 11.48 16.69 -3.15
N PHE A 110 12.34 15.75 -3.51
CA PHE A 110 13.21 15.86 -4.68
C PHE A 110 12.46 15.76 -6.01
N PHE A 111 11.24 15.21 -5.98
CA PHE A 111 10.41 15.06 -7.18
C PHE A 111 9.59 16.32 -7.49
N ASP A 112 9.29 17.15 -6.49
CA ASP A 112 8.55 18.41 -6.66
C ASP A 112 9.43 19.51 -7.27
N ASP A 113 10.74 19.51 -6.99
CA ASP A 113 11.71 20.51 -7.49
C ASP A 113 12.19 20.26 -8.94
N ALA A 114 11.74 19.17 -9.58
CA ALA A 114 12.14 18.79 -10.93
C ALA A 114 11.22 19.35 -12.05
N LYS A 115 10.37 20.33 -11.73
CA LYS A 115 9.50 21.03 -12.70
C LYS A 115 9.89 22.49 -12.88
#